data_AF-A0A9P0FU91-F1
#
_entry.id   AF-A0A9P0FU91-F1
#
_cell.length_a   1.000
_cell.length_b   1.000
_cell.length_c   1.000
_cell.angle_alpha   90.00
_cell.angle_beta   90.00
_cell.angle_gamma   90.00
#
_symmetry.space_group_name_H-M   'P 1'
#
loop_
_entity.id
_entity.type
_entity.pdbx_description
1 polymer ?
#
loop_
_entity_poly.entity_id
_entity_poly.type
_entity_poly.pdbx_seq_one_letter_code
_entity_poly.pdbx_strand_id
1 'polypeptide(L)'
;MMTSHRLCGVRLSCAGVVTILLYLIDRSIAALDGYVPGEDYPIYTEVPQGLSFTCDDKIPGYYADPETMCQVWHWCVPGIGGNQMYSFLCGPGTVFNQRTRVCDYFYKVDCPNAPAYYSINEDLYKDEAGNYINGKKGNSYSNEYDRRRLTARRKRQEHATRRSSQDYEIERRSDRLRVLPKDS
;
A
#
# COMPACT_ATOMS: atom_id res chain seq x y z
N MET A 1 -12.94 1.88 -76.84
CA MET A 1 -13.64 2.45 -75.68
C MET A 1 -12.97 1.93 -74.41
N MET A 2 -12.38 2.84 -73.65
CA MET A 2 -11.72 2.60 -72.37
C MET A 2 -12.77 2.39 -71.28
N THR A 3 -12.59 1.37 -70.43
CA THR A 3 -12.91 1.49 -69.00
C THR A 3 -11.86 0.72 -68.21
N SER A 4 -10.89 1.49 -67.70
CA SER A 4 -9.85 1.09 -66.75
C SER A 4 -10.44 1.17 -65.35
N HIS A 5 -10.42 0.08 -64.59
CA HIS A 5 -10.52 0.12 -63.13
C HIS A 5 -9.25 -0.46 -62.53
N ARG A 6 -8.22 0.38 -62.48
CA ARG A 6 -7.08 0.18 -61.59
C ARG A 6 -7.47 0.66 -60.20
N LEU A 7 -7.62 -0.26 -59.25
CA LEU A 7 -7.31 0.03 -57.84
C LEU A 7 -5.87 -0.42 -57.61
N CYS A 8 -5.03 0.55 -57.26
CA CYS A 8 -3.58 0.47 -57.28
C CYS A 8 -3.03 -0.30 -56.06
N GLY A 9 -2.35 -1.43 -56.31
CA GLY A 9 -0.97 -1.65 -55.87
C GLY A 9 -0.61 -1.68 -54.38
N VAL A 10 -1.21 -2.56 -53.57
CA VAL A 10 -0.54 -3.01 -52.33
C VAL A 10 -0.45 -4.52 -52.30
N ARG A 11 0.74 -5.08 -52.59
CA ARG A 11 1.04 -6.48 -52.28
C ARG A 11 1.35 -6.57 -50.80
N LEU A 12 0.32 -6.74 -49.95
CA LEU A 12 0.56 -7.14 -48.56
C LEU A 12 1.13 -8.56 -48.58
N SER A 13 2.46 -8.65 -48.46
CA SER A 13 3.13 -9.91 -48.12
C SER A 13 2.48 -10.50 -46.86
N CYS A 14 2.39 -11.83 -46.74
CA CYS A 14 1.97 -12.47 -45.49
C CYS A 14 2.76 -11.94 -44.29
N ALA A 15 4.04 -11.56 -44.47
CA ALA A 15 4.83 -10.91 -43.43
C ALA A 15 4.29 -9.53 -43.02
N GLY A 16 3.75 -8.74 -43.97
CA GLY A 16 3.10 -7.46 -43.69
C GLY A 16 1.74 -7.59 -43.01
N VAL A 17 0.99 -8.63 -43.36
CA VAL A 17 -0.27 -8.97 -42.67
C VAL A 17 0.02 -9.45 -41.25
N VAL A 18 1.04 -10.28 -41.07
CA VAL A 18 1.49 -10.79 -39.77
C VAL A 18 2.07 -9.67 -38.90
N THR A 19 2.86 -8.73 -39.44
CA THR A 19 3.35 -7.60 -38.64
C THR A 19 2.23 -6.64 -38.24
N ILE A 20 1.26 -6.40 -39.13
CA ILE A 20 0.07 -5.59 -38.78
C ILE A 20 -0.76 -6.33 -37.72
N LEU A 21 -1.01 -7.63 -37.87
CA LEU A 21 -1.72 -8.43 -36.86
C LEU A 21 -0.97 -8.45 -35.54
N LEU A 22 0.35 -8.68 -35.53
CA LEU A 22 1.16 -8.66 -34.30
C LEU A 22 1.19 -7.27 -33.66
N TYR A 23 1.26 -6.19 -34.45
CA TYR A 23 1.18 -4.82 -33.94
C TYR A 23 -0.20 -4.50 -33.34
N LEU A 24 -1.27 -5.00 -33.97
CA LEU A 24 -2.63 -4.87 -33.45
C LEU A 24 -2.83 -5.73 -32.20
N ILE A 25 -2.24 -6.93 -32.16
CA ILE A 25 -2.29 -7.83 -31.00
C ILE A 25 -1.49 -7.23 -29.83
N ASP A 26 -0.31 -6.65 -30.06
CA ASP A 26 0.46 -5.92 -29.04
C ASP A 26 -0.31 -4.71 -28.51
N ARG A 27 -1.05 -3.98 -29.36
CA ARG A 27 -1.95 -2.92 -28.89
C ARG A 27 -3.18 -3.43 -28.14
N SER A 28 -3.57 -4.68 -28.38
CA SER A 28 -4.71 -5.32 -27.70
C SER A 28 -4.31 -5.91 -26.35
N ILE A 29 -3.02 -6.17 -26.14
CA ILE A 29 -2.51 -6.85 -24.95
C ILE A 29 -1.91 -5.80 -23.99
N ALA A 30 -2.69 -5.52 -22.94
CA ALA A 30 -2.21 -5.09 -21.62
C ALA A 30 -2.01 -3.59 -21.32
N ALA A 31 -2.63 -2.67 -22.05
CA ALA A 31 -2.83 -1.30 -21.56
C ALA A 31 -4.31 -1.10 -21.20
N LEU A 32 -4.61 -0.76 -19.94
CA LEU A 32 -5.83 -0.03 -19.64
C LEU A 32 -5.75 1.28 -20.44
N ASP A 33 -6.77 1.62 -21.22
CA ASP A 33 -6.73 2.74 -22.18
C ASP A 33 -6.04 3.98 -21.61
N GLY A 34 -4.85 4.30 -22.14
CA GLY A 34 -4.07 5.48 -21.75
C GLY A 34 -3.09 5.31 -20.59
N TYR A 35 -2.93 4.12 -20.02
CA TYR A 35 -2.01 3.85 -18.91
C TYR A 35 -0.89 2.87 -19.27
N VAL A 36 0.30 3.13 -18.74
CA VAL A 36 1.54 2.39 -18.99
C VAL A 36 1.89 1.50 -17.78
N PRO A 37 1.94 0.17 -17.94
CA PRO A 37 2.37 -0.74 -16.89
C PRO A 37 3.82 -0.44 -16.42
N GLY A 38 4.05 -0.41 -15.10
CA GLY A 38 5.35 -0.12 -14.50
C GLY A 38 5.67 1.37 -14.34
N GLU A 39 4.88 2.25 -14.97
CA GLU A 39 4.95 3.70 -14.79
C GLU A 39 3.74 4.19 -13.99
N ASP A 40 2.52 3.90 -14.47
CA ASP A 40 1.28 4.35 -13.82
C ASP A 40 0.83 3.40 -12.70
N TYR A 41 1.10 2.11 -12.85
CA TYR A 41 0.72 1.09 -11.89
C TYR A 41 1.75 -0.04 -11.81
N PRO A 42 1.86 -0.71 -10.65
CA PRO A 42 2.83 -1.78 -10.44
C PRO A 42 2.47 -3.04 -11.25
N ILE A 43 3.50 -3.79 -11.64
CA ILE A 43 3.40 -5.00 -12.49
C ILE A 43 4.04 -6.23 -11.84
N TYR A 44 3.94 -6.33 -10.52
CA TYR A 44 4.40 -7.51 -9.80
C TYR A 44 3.63 -8.74 -10.31
N THR A 45 4.35 -9.83 -10.59
CA THR A 45 3.79 -11.13 -10.98
C THR A 45 3.78 -12.12 -9.82
N GLU A 46 4.53 -11.81 -8.77
CA GLU A 46 4.62 -12.55 -7.51
C GLU A 46 4.84 -11.58 -6.35
N VAL A 47 4.58 -12.02 -5.12
CA VAL A 47 4.84 -11.20 -3.93
C VAL A 47 6.36 -11.06 -3.74
N PRO A 48 6.92 -9.83 -3.76
CA PRO A 48 8.34 -9.63 -3.54
C PRO A 48 8.81 -10.15 -2.17
N GLN A 49 10.04 -10.65 -2.11
CA GLN A 49 10.68 -11.00 -0.85
C GLN A 49 11.22 -9.76 -0.13
N GLY A 50 11.28 -9.81 1.20
CA GLY A 50 11.93 -8.78 2.00
C GLY A 50 11.10 -7.52 2.28
N LEU A 51 9.78 -7.56 2.06
CA LEU A 51 8.87 -6.47 2.41
C LEU A 51 8.91 -6.15 3.91
N SER A 52 8.76 -4.88 4.25
CA SER A 52 8.85 -4.39 5.64
C SER A 52 7.58 -4.61 6.46
N PHE A 53 6.45 -4.90 5.80
CA PHE A 53 5.16 -5.10 6.47
C PHE A 53 5.16 -6.33 7.39
N THR A 54 4.59 -6.19 8.60
CA THR A 54 4.36 -7.31 9.52
C THR A 54 2.98 -7.25 10.16
N CYS A 55 2.48 -8.42 10.59
CA CYS A 55 1.22 -8.56 11.33
C CYS A 55 1.36 -8.39 12.85
N ASP A 56 2.57 -8.12 13.36
CA ASP A 56 2.86 -8.18 14.79
C ASP A 56 2.08 -7.15 15.60
N ASP A 57 1.99 -5.91 15.12
CA ASP A 57 1.30 -4.78 15.76
C ASP A 57 -0.13 -4.56 15.22
N LYS A 58 -0.65 -5.52 14.47
CA LYS A 58 -1.94 -5.45 13.79
C LYS A 58 -3.00 -6.28 14.51
N ILE A 59 -4.27 -5.89 14.38
CA ILE A 59 -5.37 -6.84 14.64
C ILE A 59 -5.47 -7.80 13.45
N PRO A 60 -6.09 -8.98 13.61
CA PRO A 60 -6.37 -9.78 12.43
C PRO A 60 -7.29 -9.00 11.47
N GLY A 61 -7.11 -9.19 10.16
CA GLY A 61 -7.73 -8.34 9.15
C GLY A 61 -6.88 -8.18 7.89
N TYR A 62 -7.27 -7.23 7.04
CA TYR A 62 -6.72 -7.04 5.69
C TYR A 62 -5.95 -5.73 5.59
N TYR A 63 -4.74 -5.78 5.03
CA TYR A 63 -3.83 -4.64 5.02
C TYR A 63 -3.21 -4.43 3.64
N ALA A 64 -3.42 -3.25 3.05
CA ALA A 64 -2.69 -2.82 1.85
C ALA A 64 -1.19 -2.71 2.15
N ASP A 65 -0.32 -2.96 1.17
CA ASP A 65 1.11 -2.70 1.31
C ASP A 65 1.56 -1.52 0.44
N PRO A 66 1.78 -0.32 1.02
CA PRO A 66 2.28 0.83 0.28
C PRO A 66 3.66 0.63 -0.37
N GLU A 67 4.49 -0.29 0.15
CA GLU A 67 5.83 -0.58 -0.41
C GLU A 67 5.74 -1.13 -1.84
N THR A 68 4.62 -1.79 -2.17
CA THR A 68 4.36 -2.38 -3.49
C THR A 68 3.31 -1.61 -4.30
N MET A 69 3.14 -0.31 -4.02
CA MET A 69 2.04 0.49 -4.56
C MET A 69 0.66 -0.19 -4.36
N CYS A 70 0.50 -0.89 -3.23
CA CYS A 70 -0.71 -1.61 -2.85
C CYS A 70 -1.12 -2.75 -3.79
N GLN A 71 -0.26 -3.17 -4.74
CA GLN A 71 -0.57 -4.37 -5.52
C GLN A 71 -0.49 -5.63 -4.64
N VAL A 72 0.43 -5.65 -3.68
CA VAL A 72 0.43 -6.63 -2.61
C VAL A 72 -0.45 -6.15 -1.47
N TRP A 73 -1.16 -7.10 -0.87
CA TRP A 73 -1.87 -6.92 0.38
C TRP A 73 -1.70 -8.15 1.26
N HIS A 74 -1.88 -7.95 2.57
CA HIS A 74 -1.65 -8.95 3.58
C HIS A 74 -2.91 -9.26 4.36
N TRP A 75 -3.14 -10.55 4.59
CA TRP A 75 -4.14 -11.06 5.51
C TRP A 75 -3.46 -11.50 6.79
N CYS A 76 -3.73 -10.77 7.88
CA CYS A 76 -3.31 -11.16 9.22
C CYS A 76 -4.39 -12.03 9.86
N VAL A 77 -4.03 -13.23 10.30
CA VAL A 77 -4.95 -14.15 10.99
C VAL A 77 -4.42 -14.53 12.38
N PRO A 78 -5.30 -14.86 13.33
CA PRO A 78 -4.89 -15.38 14.64
C PRO A 78 -4.07 -16.68 14.51
N GLY A 79 -2.86 -16.70 15.08
CA GLY A 79 -2.01 -17.88 15.16
C GLY A 79 -1.53 -18.18 16.58
N ILE A 80 -0.82 -19.31 16.73
CA ILE A 80 -0.13 -19.64 17.99
C ILE A 80 1.12 -18.77 18.08
N GLY A 81 1.23 -17.95 19.14
CA GLY A 81 2.40 -17.09 19.37
C GLY A 81 2.37 -15.72 18.69
N GLY A 82 1.29 -15.37 17.98
CA GLY A 82 1.15 -14.10 17.27
C GLY A 82 0.21 -14.22 16.06
N ASN A 83 0.04 -13.13 15.33
CA ASN A 83 -0.70 -13.21 14.06
C ASN A 83 0.18 -13.88 12.99
N GLN A 84 -0.42 -14.75 12.19
CA GLN A 84 0.19 -15.28 10.97
C GLN A 84 -0.16 -14.37 9.80
N MET A 85 0.78 -14.23 8.87
CA MET A 85 0.65 -13.37 7.69
C MET A 85 0.55 -14.22 6.42
N TYR A 86 -0.43 -13.89 5.58
CA TYR A 86 -0.54 -14.38 4.21
C TYR A 86 -0.53 -13.20 3.26
N SER A 87 0.22 -13.28 2.17
CA SER A 87 0.35 -12.18 1.21
C SER A 87 -0.27 -12.58 -0.12
N PHE A 88 -0.95 -11.63 -0.74
CA PHE A 88 -1.67 -11.82 -1.99
C PHE A 88 -1.39 -10.67 -2.95
N LEU A 89 -1.61 -10.93 -4.23
CA LEU A 89 -1.36 -9.98 -5.30
C LEU A 89 -2.66 -9.65 -6.02
N CYS A 90 -2.94 -8.36 -6.20
CA CYS A 90 -4.00 -7.89 -7.08
C CYS A 90 -3.60 -8.07 -8.55
N GLY A 91 -4.59 -8.35 -9.41
CA GLY A 91 -4.36 -8.55 -10.84
C GLY A 91 -3.83 -7.28 -11.54
N PRO A 92 -3.25 -7.41 -12.75
CA PRO A 92 -2.72 -6.27 -13.50
C PRO A 92 -3.73 -5.12 -13.65
N GLY A 93 -3.29 -3.89 -13.43
CA GLY A 93 -4.14 -2.69 -13.48
C GLY A 93 -5.01 -2.45 -12.25
N THR A 94 -4.88 -3.27 -11.20
CA THR A 94 -5.61 -3.10 -9.94
C THR A 94 -4.68 -3.12 -8.73
N VAL A 95 -5.09 -2.45 -7.66
CA VAL A 95 -4.38 -2.40 -6.38
C VAL A 95 -5.39 -2.51 -5.23
N PHE A 96 -4.94 -2.95 -4.07
CA PHE A 96 -5.80 -3.19 -2.93
C PHE A 96 -6.31 -1.90 -2.32
N ASN A 97 -7.63 -1.70 -2.36
CA ASN A 97 -8.28 -0.57 -1.73
C ASN A 97 -8.58 -0.89 -0.26
N GLN A 98 -7.79 -0.34 0.65
CA GLN A 98 -7.93 -0.58 2.09
C GLN A 98 -9.34 -0.27 2.63
N ARG A 99 -10.05 0.72 2.06
CA ARG A 99 -11.37 1.15 2.56
C ARG A 99 -12.48 0.16 2.24
N THR A 100 -12.32 -0.60 1.15
CA THR A 100 -13.35 -1.53 0.66
C THR A 100 -12.89 -2.98 0.74
N ARG A 101 -11.59 -3.20 1.05
CA ARG A 101 -10.92 -4.51 1.16
C ARG A 101 -11.00 -5.36 -0.11
N VAL A 102 -11.01 -4.70 -1.26
CA VAL A 102 -11.03 -5.35 -2.57
C VAL A 102 -9.96 -4.73 -3.45
N CYS A 103 -9.49 -5.48 -4.44
CA CYS A 103 -8.69 -4.91 -5.53
C CYS A 103 -9.60 -4.03 -6.39
N ASP A 104 -9.24 -2.75 -6.53
CA ASP A 104 -9.92 -1.79 -7.40
C ASP A 104 -8.90 -1.21 -8.38
N TYR A 105 -9.36 -0.49 -9.39
CA TYR A 105 -8.47 0.15 -10.34
C TYR A 105 -7.51 1.11 -9.65
N PHE A 106 -6.23 1.05 -10.02
CA PHE A 106 -5.16 1.79 -9.33
C PHE A 106 -5.44 3.30 -9.21
N TYR A 107 -6.03 3.91 -10.22
CA TYR A 107 -6.38 5.34 -10.23
C TYR A 107 -7.52 5.73 -9.27
N LYS A 108 -8.22 4.76 -8.68
CA LYS A 108 -9.24 5.00 -7.64
C LYS A 108 -8.69 4.87 -6.22
N VAL A 109 -7.46 4.40 -6.07
CA VAL A 109 -6.88 4.05 -4.77
C VAL A 109 -5.77 5.01 -4.40
N ASP A 110 -5.97 5.75 -3.31
CA ASP A 110 -4.92 6.53 -2.65
C ASP A 110 -4.03 5.61 -1.80
N CYS A 111 -3.13 4.88 -2.48
CA CYS A 111 -2.28 3.87 -1.86
C CYS A 111 -1.34 4.41 -0.75
N PRO A 112 -0.61 5.53 -0.95
CA PRO A 112 0.27 6.07 0.10
C PRO A 112 -0.46 6.36 1.41
N ASN A 113 -1.76 6.68 1.33
CA ASN A 113 -2.62 6.96 2.48
C ASN A 113 -3.38 5.72 2.99
N ALA A 114 -3.21 4.55 2.38
CA ALA A 114 -3.87 3.31 2.80
C ALA A 114 -3.71 3.01 4.31
N PRO A 115 -2.54 3.23 4.95
CA PRO A 115 -2.38 3.00 6.40
C PRO A 115 -3.35 3.79 7.29
N ALA A 116 -3.83 4.95 6.83
CA ALA A 116 -4.83 5.74 7.58
C ALA A 116 -6.17 4.99 7.73
N TYR A 117 -6.44 4.02 6.85
CA TYR A 117 -7.68 3.24 6.81
C TYR A 117 -7.54 1.85 7.46
N TYR A 118 -6.39 1.48 8.03
CA TYR A 118 -6.22 0.17 8.69
C TYR A 118 -7.21 -0.07 9.84
N SER A 119 -7.67 1.00 10.50
CA SER A 119 -8.67 0.93 11.57
C SER A 119 -10.01 0.36 11.11
N ILE A 120 -10.30 0.38 9.80
CA ILE A 120 -11.53 -0.20 9.29
C ILE A 120 -11.67 -1.67 9.69
N ASN A 121 -10.56 -2.42 9.81
CA ASN A 121 -10.54 -3.84 10.24
C ASN A 121 -11.22 -4.11 11.59
N GLU A 122 -11.49 -3.09 12.40
CA GLU A 122 -12.30 -3.23 13.61
C GLU A 122 -13.76 -3.62 13.31
N ASP A 123 -14.31 -3.27 12.15
CA ASP A 123 -15.68 -3.62 11.74
C ASP A 123 -15.89 -5.13 11.57
N LEU A 124 -14.83 -5.89 11.25
CA LEU A 124 -14.84 -7.35 11.10
C LEU A 124 -15.23 -8.07 12.40
N TYR A 125 -15.15 -7.35 13.52
CA TYR A 125 -15.42 -7.85 14.86
C TYR A 125 -16.68 -7.22 15.47
N LYS A 126 -17.49 -6.52 14.67
CA LYS A 126 -18.73 -5.90 15.12
C LYS A 126 -19.94 -6.53 14.39
N ASP A 127 -21.06 -6.63 15.09
CA ASP A 127 -22.34 -6.99 14.49
C ASP A 127 -23.00 -5.78 13.80
N GLU A 128 -24.16 -5.98 13.19
CA GLU A 128 -24.92 -4.92 12.51
C GLU A 128 -25.33 -3.78 13.47
N ALA A 129 -25.46 -4.08 14.77
CA ALA A 129 -25.75 -3.09 15.80
C ALA A 129 -24.49 -2.38 16.35
N GLY A 130 -23.31 -2.71 15.80
CA GLY A 130 -22.03 -2.14 16.19
C GLY A 130 -21.44 -2.73 17.48
N ASN A 131 -22.06 -3.76 18.05
CA ASN A 131 -21.54 -4.44 19.23
C ASN A 131 -20.43 -5.41 18.81
N TYR A 132 -19.41 -5.56 19.66
CA TYR A 132 -18.39 -6.57 19.40
C TYR A 132 -19.00 -7.98 19.40
N ILE A 133 -18.79 -8.72 18.31
CA ILE A 133 -19.24 -10.11 18.24
C ILE A 133 -18.52 -10.89 19.33
N ASN A 134 -19.32 -11.49 20.22
CA ASN A 134 -18.86 -12.22 21.42
C ASN A 134 -18.21 -13.57 21.04
N GLY A 135 -17.27 -13.56 20.11
CA GLY A 135 -16.30 -14.64 19.98
C GLY A 135 -15.27 -14.43 21.09
N LYS A 136 -15.02 -15.45 21.92
CA LYS A 136 -14.09 -15.43 23.07
C LYS A 136 -12.66 -14.89 22.80
N LYS A 137 -12.33 -14.51 21.56
CA LYS A 137 -11.06 -13.92 21.12
C LYS A 137 -11.15 -12.44 20.70
N GLY A 138 -12.33 -11.91 20.33
CA GLY A 138 -12.48 -10.51 19.90
C GLY A 138 -12.17 -9.50 21.01
N ASN A 139 -12.65 -9.76 22.23
CA ASN A 139 -12.28 -8.97 23.41
C ASN A 139 -10.79 -9.09 23.76
N SER A 140 -10.16 -10.24 23.54
CA SER A 140 -8.72 -10.40 23.82
C SER A 140 -7.88 -9.58 22.84
N TYR A 141 -8.19 -9.64 21.55
CA TYR A 141 -7.47 -8.88 20.52
C TYR A 141 -7.73 -7.37 20.63
N SER A 142 -8.97 -6.93 20.87
CA SER A 142 -9.27 -5.51 21.07
C SER A 142 -8.54 -4.96 22.29
N ASN A 143 -8.61 -5.64 23.44
CA ASN A 143 -7.92 -5.20 24.66
C ASN A 143 -6.40 -5.20 24.50
N GLU A 144 -5.84 -6.19 23.80
CA GLU A 144 -4.40 -6.26 23.56
C GLU A 144 -3.94 -5.19 22.55
N TYR A 145 -4.70 -4.97 21.48
CA TYR A 145 -4.44 -3.91 20.50
C TYR A 145 -4.53 -2.53 21.14
N ASP A 146 -5.59 -2.25 21.89
CA ASP A 146 -5.75 -0.98 22.61
C ASP A 146 -4.60 -0.76 23.59
N ARG A 147 -4.20 -1.81 24.33
CA ARG A 147 -3.02 -1.76 25.20
C ARG A 147 -1.75 -1.45 24.41
N ARG A 148 -1.51 -2.11 23.27
CA ARG A 148 -0.33 -1.88 22.41
C ARG A 148 -0.35 -0.45 21.81
N ARG A 149 -1.49 0.03 21.33
CA ARG A 149 -1.69 1.38 20.77
C ARG A 149 -1.45 2.46 21.82
N LEU A 150 -1.99 2.31 23.03
CA LEU A 150 -1.75 3.21 24.16
C LEU A 150 -0.26 3.22 24.54
N THR A 151 0.39 2.05 24.53
CA THR A 151 1.82 1.93 24.84
C THR A 151 2.69 2.62 23.77
N ALA A 152 2.36 2.47 22.48
CA ALA A 152 3.06 3.15 21.39
C ALA A 152 2.88 4.67 21.45
N ARG A 153 1.66 5.16 21.75
CA ARG A 153 1.39 6.59 21.98
C ARG A 153 2.21 7.13 23.13
N ARG A 154 2.29 6.40 24.25
CA ARG A 154 3.11 6.78 25.41
C ARG A 154 4.60 6.88 25.05
N LYS A 155 5.15 5.90 24.31
CA LYS A 155 6.54 5.94 23.83
C LYS A 155 6.83 7.15 22.93
N ARG A 156 5.91 7.50 22.03
CA ARG A 156 6.05 8.70 21.18
C ARG A 156 6.05 9.99 22.01
N GLN A 157 5.18 10.07 23.02
CA GLN A 157 5.16 11.21 23.94
C GLN A 157 6.46 11.30 24.76
N GLU A 158 6.94 10.18 25.31
CA GLU A 158 8.22 10.12 26.04
C GLU A 158 9.41 10.56 25.16
N HIS A 159 9.46 10.12 23.90
CA HIS A 159 10.50 10.53 22.96
C HIS A 159 10.41 12.02 22.62
N ALA A 160 9.20 12.56 22.40
CA ALA A 160 8.98 13.98 22.17
C ALA A 160 9.41 14.83 23.38
N THR A 161 9.06 14.40 24.60
CA THR A 161 9.49 15.06 25.84
C THR A 161 11.01 15.02 26.01
N ARG A 162 11.66 13.87 25.77
CA ARG A 162 13.13 13.76 25.85
C ARG A 162 13.84 14.67 24.85
N ARG A 163 13.36 14.71 23.60
CA ARG A 163 13.91 15.60 22.57
C ARG A 163 13.76 17.07 22.96
N SER A 164 12.58 17.47 23.43
CA SER A 164 12.34 18.83 23.93
C SER A 164 13.22 19.19 25.12
N SER A 165 13.44 18.28 26.07
CA SER A 165 14.34 18.52 27.21
C SER A 165 15.80 18.70 26.76
N GLN A 166 16.24 17.93 25.77
CA GLN A 166 17.60 18.02 25.23
C GLN A 166 17.82 19.33 24.46
N ASP A 167 16.85 19.76 23.65
CA ASP A 167 16.90 21.04 22.94
C ASP A 167 16.98 22.23 23.92
N TYR A 168 16.20 22.18 25.00
CA TYR A 168 16.23 23.19 26.06
C TYR A 168 17.59 23.24 26.80
N GLU A 169 18.22 22.09 27.04
CA GLU A 169 19.53 22.03 27.68
C GLU A 169 20.65 22.55 26.77
N ILE A 170 20.56 22.29 25.46
CA ILE A 170 21.46 22.85 24.43
C ILE A 170 21.33 24.38 24.39
N GLU A 171 20.11 24.90 24.37
CA GLU A 171 19.85 26.35 24.39
C GLU A 171 20.44 27.00 25.65
N ARG A 172 20.18 26.44 26.83
CA ARG A 172 20.72 26.92 28.10
C ARG A 172 22.26 26.89 28.15
N ARG A 173 22.89 25.88 27.53
CA ARG A 173 24.36 25.78 27.45
C ARG A 173 24.93 26.83 26.49
N SER A 174 24.27 27.08 25.36
CA SER A 174 24.61 28.16 24.42
C SER A 174 24.55 29.53 25.09
N ASP A 175 23.51 29.80 25.88
CA ASP A 175 23.37 31.04 26.65
C ASP A 175 24.51 31.22 27.66
N ARG A 176 24.89 30.16 28.36
CA ARG A 176 26.01 30.22 29.32
C ARG A 176 27.35 30.52 28.64
N LEU A 177 27.62 29.93 27.48
CA LEU A 177 28.85 30.22 26.73
C LEU A 177 28.90 31.66 26.20
N ARG A 178 27.76 32.27 25.88
CA ARG A 178 27.68 33.68 25.46
C ARG A 178 28.05 34.67 26.56
N VAL A 179 27.98 34.26 27.83
CA VAL A 179 28.27 35.10 29.01
C VAL A 179 29.69 34.87 29.55
N LEU A 180 30.47 33.95 28.97
CA LEU A 180 31.86 33.75 29.39
C LEU A 180 32.73 34.94 28.98
N PRO A 181 33.58 35.46 29.89
CA PRO A 181 34.56 36.48 29.56
C PRO A 181 35.47 35.97 28.43
N LYS A 182 35.70 36.81 27.41
CA LYS A 182 36.74 36.53 26.42
C LYS A 182 38.07 36.89 27.08
N ASP A 183 38.75 35.89 27.62
CA ASP A 183 40.10 36.04 28.15
C ASP A 183 40.98 36.70 27.07
N SER A 184 41.55 37.85 27.43
CA SER A 184 42.46 38.69 26.65
C SER A 184 43.85 38.62 27.25
#